data_AF-A0A8J3YXM6-F1
#
_entry.id   AF-A0A8J3YXM6-F1
#
_cell.length_a   1.000
_cell.length_b   1.000
_cell.length_c   1.000
_cell.angle_alpha   90.00
_cell.angle_beta   90.00
_cell.angle_gamma   90.00
#
_symmetry.space_group_name_H-M   'P 1'
#
loop_
_entity.id
_entity.type
_entity.pdbx_description
1 polymer ?
#
loop_
_entity_poly.entity_id
_entity_poly.type
_entity_poly.pdbx_seq_one_letter_code
_entity_poly.pdbx_strand_id
1 'polypeptide(L)'
;MAPIRANSILPAHREDIELQTADGLTLVGELALPADRPPVATLVCLHPLPTHGGMMDSHVYRKAAWRLPALAGLAVLRFNSRGTSSVRGTSEGAFDNGDGERFDVAAAIEYAEFADLPSIWLVGWSFGTDLALRYGCDPGIVGALLLSPPLRSATEEDLRVWGRSGKPVVALVPEFDDYLRPAEARERFAAIPQAEVIGVDGAKHLWVGDAETVLDEIVRRVAPDSYPLPREWAGEMGSGDASAYADRTVAAFQNRDEP
;
A
#
# COMPACT_ATOMS: atom_id res chain seq x y z
N MET A 1 15.63 7.83 24.29
CA MET A 1 14.81 7.50 23.11
C MET A 1 13.37 7.34 23.58
N ALA A 2 12.39 7.72 22.76
CA ALA A 2 10.97 7.61 23.07
C ALA A 2 10.35 6.45 22.29
N PRO A 3 9.38 5.71 22.85
CA PRO A 3 8.73 4.60 22.15
C PRO A 3 7.91 5.11 20.95
N ILE A 4 8.05 4.45 19.81
CA ILE A 4 7.23 4.69 18.62
C ILE A 4 5.86 4.07 18.87
N ARG A 5 4.82 4.90 18.81
CA ARG A 5 3.42 4.53 19.06
C ARG A 5 2.61 4.59 17.78
N ALA A 6 1.37 4.09 17.84
CA ALA A 6 0.43 4.05 16.72
C ALA A 6 0.32 5.37 15.93
N ASN A 7 0.40 6.53 16.62
CA ASN A 7 0.25 7.85 16.02
C ASN A 7 1.55 8.65 15.92
N SER A 8 2.70 8.03 16.16
CA SER A 8 4.00 8.69 16.02
C SER A 8 4.23 9.13 14.57
N ILE A 9 4.53 10.41 14.40
CA ILE A 9 4.97 11.02 13.15
C ILE A 9 6.45 11.36 13.29
N LEU A 10 7.27 10.74 12.45
CA LEU A 10 8.71 10.99 12.42
C LEU A 10 9.06 12.03 11.34
N PRO A 11 10.25 12.67 11.44
CA PRO A 11 10.68 13.68 10.49
C PRO A 11 10.67 13.17 9.05
N ALA A 12 10.04 13.92 8.14
CA ALA A 12 10.00 13.65 6.71
C ALA A 12 9.58 14.95 6.00
N HIS A 13 9.98 15.10 4.74
CA HIS A 13 9.33 16.07 3.85
C HIS A 13 8.04 15.44 3.32
N ARG A 14 6.91 16.12 3.48
CA ARG A 14 5.60 15.64 3.04
C ARG A 14 4.96 16.70 2.17
N GLU A 15 4.55 16.29 0.98
CA GLU A 15 3.96 17.17 -0.02
C GLU A 15 2.63 16.57 -0.50
N ASP A 16 1.60 17.41 -0.55
CA ASP A 16 0.36 17.08 -1.24
C ASP A 16 0.61 17.17 -2.74
N ILE A 17 0.19 16.15 -3.47
CA ILE A 17 0.45 16.02 -4.90
C ILE A 17 -0.84 15.71 -5.64
N GLU A 18 -0.82 15.94 -6.94
CA GLU A 18 -1.88 15.56 -7.87
C GLU A 18 -1.31 14.62 -8.94
N LEU A 19 -2.04 13.56 -9.25
CA LEU A 19 -1.73 12.64 -10.34
C LEU A 19 -2.70 12.90 -11.48
N GLN A 20 -2.18 13.07 -12.70
CA GLN A 20 -2.98 13.26 -13.90
C GLN A 20 -3.12 11.92 -14.64
N THR A 21 -4.35 11.43 -14.80
CA THR A 21 -4.58 10.16 -15.49
C THR A 21 -4.70 10.36 -17.00
N ALA A 22 -4.36 9.32 -17.77
CA ALA A 22 -4.49 9.36 -19.23
C ALA A 22 -5.94 9.52 -19.73
N ASP A 23 -6.94 9.20 -18.89
CA ASP A 23 -8.36 9.44 -19.16
C ASP A 23 -8.87 10.81 -18.64
N GLY A 24 -7.97 11.68 -18.17
CA GLY A 24 -8.24 13.10 -17.91
C GLY A 24 -8.78 13.41 -16.51
N LEU A 25 -8.49 12.57 -15.51
CA LEU A 25 -8.85 12.80 -14.11
C LEU A 25 -7.64 13.31 -13.31
N THR A 26 -7.92 14.15 -12.33
CA THR A 26 -6.98 14.52 -11.27
C THR A 26 -7.23 13.68 -10.03
N LEU A 27 -6.20 12.95 -9.57
CA LEU A 27 -6.23 12.18 -8.34
C LEU A 27 -5.41 12.88 -7.25
N VAL A 28 -5.94 12.91 -6.03
CA VAL A 28 -5.25 13.52 -4.88
C VAL A 28 -4.31 12.51 -4.22
N GLY A 29 -3.12 12.96 -3.82
CA GLY A 29 -2.12 12.12 -3.14
C GLY A 29 -1.21 12.85 -2.17
N GLU A 30 -0.31 12.10 -1.56
CA GLU A 30 0.82 12.60 -0.77
C GLU A 30 2.09 11.84 -1.17
N LEU A 31 3.19 12.58 -1.32
CA LEU A 31 4.54 12.03 -1.34
C LEU A 31 5.25 12.36 -0.02
N ALA A 32 5.71 11.32 0.69
CA ALA A 32 6.55 11.45 1.88
C ALA A 32 7.99 11.00 1.59
N LEU A 33 8.96 11.89 1.80
CA LEU A 33 10.39 11.69 1.53
C LEU A 33 11.22 11.81 2.82
N PRO A 34 12.38 11.12 2.93
CA PRO A 34 13.27 11.32 4.06
C PRO A 34 13.70 12.80 4.19
N ALA A 35 13.80 13.31 5.42
CA ALA A 35 14.02 14.74 5.65
C ALA A 35 15.46 15.21 5.37
N ASP A 36 16.43 14.30 5.41
CA ASP A 36 17.85 14.62 5.50
C ASP A 36 18.73 13.83 4.52
N ARG A 37 18.13 13.00 3.66
CA ARG A 37 18.83 12.13 2.71
C ARG A 37 17.95 11.77 1.51
N PRO A 38 18.54 11.40 0.37
CA PRO A 38 17.79 10.82 -0.74
C PRO A 38 17.11 9.50 -0.32
N PRO A 39 15.94 9.15 -0.89
CA PRO A 39 15.33 7.86 -0.66
C PRO A 39 16.18 6.72 -1.24
N VAL A 40 16.17 5.55 -0.60
CA VAL A 40 16.85 4.33 -1.11
C VAL A 40 15.93 3.49 -2.00
N ALA A 41 14.62 3.62 -1.81
CA ALA A 41 13.57 2.96 -2.58
C ALA A 41 12.22 3.65 -2.34
N THR A 42 11.22 3.25 -3.13
CA THR A 42 9.92 3.92 -3.17
C THR A 42 8.79 2.92 -3.03
N LEU A 43 7.80 3.25 -2.19
CA LEU A 43 6.55 2.51 -2.08
C LEU A 43 5.44 3.27 -2.78
N VAL A 44 4.80 2.67 -3.77
CA VAL A 44 3.56 3.16 -4.36
C VAL A 44 2.40 2.36 -3.76
N CYS A 45 1.57 3.05 -2.97
CA CYS A 45 0.56 2.45 -2.14
C CYS A 45 -0.83 2.43 -2.81
N LEU A 46 -1.33 1.24 -3.15
CA LEU A 46 -2.67 1.01 -3.71
C LEU A 46 -3.63 0.57 -2.58
N HIS A 47 -4.57 1.43 -2.21
CA HIS A 47 -5.40 1.28 -1.00
C HIS A 47 -6.47 0.17 -1.11
N PRO A 48 -7.02 -0.28 0.04
CA PRO A 48 -8.16 -1.21 0.04
C PRO A 48 -9.41 -0.59 -0.57
N LEU A 49 -10.48 -1.39 -0.64
CA LEU A 49 -11.68 -1.07 -1.42
C LEU A 49 -12.35 0.27 -1.01
N PRO A 50 -12.48 1.26 -1.92
CA PRO A 50 -13.08 2.57 -1.61
C PRO A 50 -14.48 2.53 -1.03
N THR A 51 -15.33 1.68 -1.58
CA THR A 51 -16.74 1.54 -1.17
C THR A 51 -16.89 1.02 0.26
N HIS A 52 -15.81 0.47 0.84
CA HIS A 52 -15.73 0.00 2.22
C HIS A 52 -14.74 0.84 3.04
N GLY A 53 -14.60 2.12 2.73
CA GLY A 53 -13.80 3.08 3.50
C GLY A 53 -12.29 2.99 3.27
N GLY A 54 -11.84 2.24 2.27
CA GLY A 54 -10.45 2.22 1.84
C GLY A 54 -10.03 3.55 1.21
N MET A 55 -8.85 4.05 1.58
CA MET A 55 -8.31 5.32 1.11
C MET A 55 -6.80 5.38 1.37
N MET A 56 -6.10 6.39 0.82
CA MET A 56 -4.65 6.52 1.02
C MET A 56 -4.20 6.68 2.48
N ASP A 57 -5.12 7.07 3.38
CA ASP A 57 -4.90 7.22 4.82
C ASP A 57 -5.29 5.99 5.65
N SER A 58 -5.62 4.86 5.02
CA SER A 58 -5.79 3.58 5.72
C SER A 58 -4.53 3.28 6.56
N HIS A 59 -4.71 2.70 7.75
CA HIS A 59 -3.73 2.84 8.84
C HIS A 59 -2.34 2.28 8.55
N VAL A 60 -2.21 1.25 7.71
CA VAL A 60 -0.90 0.71 7.31
C VAL A 60 -0.13 1.77 6.52
N TYR A 61 -0.75 2.36 5.50
CA TYR A 61 -0.10 3.36 4.64
C TYR A 61 0.15 4.68 5.36
N ARG A 62 -0.79 5.09 6.23
CA ARG A 62 -0.57 6.25 7.10
C ARG A 62 0.67 6.05 7.99
N LYS A 63 0.79 4.90 8.64
CA LYS A 63 1.97 4.58 9.45
C LYS A 63 3.24 4.46 8.60
N ALA A 64 3.13 3.92 7.39
CA ALA A 64 4.25 3.85 6.46
C ALA A 64 4.79 5.26 6.14
N ALA A 65 3.93 6.17 5.65
CA ALA A 65 4.28 7.55 5.34
C ALA A 65 4.72 8.38 6.56
N TRP A 66 4.22 8.03 7.75
CA TRP A 66 4.61 8.70 8.99
C TRP A 66 5.99 8.28 9.51
N ARG A 67 6.51 7.12 9.11
CA ARG A 67 7.66 6.51 9.81
C ARG A 67 8.77 6.04 8.90
N LEU A 68 8.46 5.36 7.80
CA LEU A 68 9.46 4.73 6.94
C LEU A 68 10.44 5.71 6.28
N PRO A 69 10.08 6.98 5.97
CA PRO A 69 11.08 7.95 5.54
C PRO A 69 12.23 8.13 6.54
N ALA A 70 11.90 8.29 7.82
CA ALA A 70 12.89 8.44 8.88
C ALA A 70 13.60 7.13 9.22
N LEU A 71 12.84 6.04 9.37
CA LEU A 71 13.37 4.77 9.88
C LEU A 71 14.18 3.97 8.85
N ALA A 72 13.77 4.02 7.59
CA ALA A 72 14.31 3.16 6.53
C ALA A 72 14.76 3.93 5.29
N GLY A 73 14.63 5.26 5.27
CA GLY A 73 15.00 6.07 4.11
C GLY A 73 14.11 5.82 2.89
N LEU A 74 12.85 5.44 3.10
CA LEU A 74 11.93 5.12 2.01
C LEU A 74 11.11 6.35 1.58
N ALA A 75 10.94 6.52 0.27
CA ALA A 75 9.88 7.35 -0.27
C ALA A 75 8.55 6.60 -0.18
N VAL A 76 7.48 7.27 0.21
CA VAL A 76 6.13 6.69 0.28
C VAL A 76 5.17 7.57 -0.52
N LEU A 77 4.77 7.08 -1.69
CA LEU A 77 3.77 7.66 -2.56
C LEU A 77 2.42 6.98 -2.28
N ARG A 78 1.44 7.74 -1.81
CA ARG A 78 0.08 7.24 -1.57
C ARG A 78 -0.93 8.19 -2.17
N PHE A 79 -1.97 7.66 -2.78
CA PHE A 79 -2.97 8.44 -3.49
C PHE A 79 -4.35 7.80 -3.35
N ASN A 80 -5.38 8.61 -3.50
CA ASN A 80 -6.76 8.13 -3.60
C ASN A 80 -7.03 7.76 -5.07
N SER A 81 -7.51 6.55 -5.32
CA SER A 81 -8.05 6.18 -6.64
C SER A 81 -9.28 7.02 -6.98
N ARG A 82 -9.70 7.00 -8.25
CA ARG A 82 -10.87 7.72 -8.76
C ARG A 82 -12.09 7.62 -7.82
N GLY A 83 -12.72 8.77 -7.56
CA GLY A 83 -13.87 8.90 -6.66
C GLY A 83 -13.60 8.72 -5.15
N THR A 84 -12.37 8.37 -4.74
CA THR A 84 -12.04 8.12 -3.34
C THR A 84 -11.77 9.42 -2.58
N SER A 85 -12.29 9.52 -1.36
CA SER A 85 -12.17 10.69 -0.49
C SER A 85 -11.37 10.39 0.77
N SER A 86 -10.44 11.28 1.13
CA SER A 86 -9.68 11.25 2.40
C SER A 86 -9.74 12.62 3.07
N VAL A 87 -8.89 12.87 4.07
CA VAL A 87 -8.78 14.20 4.68
C VAL A 87 -8.12 15.21 3.75
N ARG A 88 -7.42 14.75 2.70
CA ARG A 88 -6.69 15.59 1.74
C ARG A 88 -7.52 15.95 0.51
N GLY A 89 -8.80 15.60 0.50
CA GLY A 89 -9.71 15.84 -0.60
C GLY A 89 -10.22 14.57 -1.26
N THR A 90 -10.81 14.75 -2.44
CA THR A 90 -11.50 13.73 -3.22
C THR A 90 -10.90 13.69 -4.61
N SER A 91 -10.43 12.51 -5.03
CA SER A 91 -10.02 12.29 -6.41
C SER A 91 -11.22 12.37 -7.34
N GLU A 92 -11.03 12.91 -8.54
CA GLU A 92 -12.09 13.02 -9.54
C GLU A 92 -12.57 11.65 -10.04
N GLY A 93 -13.67 11.63 -10.80
CA GLY A 93 -14.27 10.42 -11.34
C GLY A 93 -15.07 9.62 -10.32
N ALA A 94 -15.25 8.33 -10.59
CA ALA A 94 -16.00 7.41 -9.74
C ALA A 94 -15.35 6.02 -9.78
N PHE A 95 -15.52 5.26 -8.69
CA PHE A 95 -15.07 3.88 -8.58
C PHE A 95 -15.61 3.03 -9.75
N ASP A 96 -14.73 2.29 -10.40
CA ASP A 96 -15.02 1.56 -11.64
C ASP A 96 -14.65 0.07 -11.55
N ASN A 97 -14.77 -0.51 -10.34
CA ASN A 97 -14.57 -1.94 -10.08
C ASN A 97 -13.21 -2.51 -10.54
N GLY A 98 -12.19 -1.66 -10.63
CA GLY A 98 -10.85 -2.03 -11.04
C GLY A 98 -10.59 -1.94 -12.55
N ASP A 99 -11.56 -1.51 -13.36
CA ASP A 99 -11.35 -1.37 -14.81
C ASP A 99 -10.79 0.00 -15.15
N GLY A 100 -11.42 1.07 -14.65
CA GLY A 100 -10.94 2.44 -14.77
C GLY A 100 -9.66 2.67 -13.98
N GLU A 101 -9.53 2.07 -12.79
CA GLU A 101 -8.37 2.24 -11.90
C GLU A 101 -7.03 1.82 -12.52
N ARG A 102 -7.03 1.16 -13.69
CA ARG A 102 -5.81 0.95 -14.49
C ARG A 102 -5.09 2.25 -14.83
N PHE A 103 -5.84 3.32 -15.13
CA PHE A 103 -5.26 4.62 -15.45
C PHE A 103 -4.74 5.32 -14.20
N ASP A 104 -5.33 5.04 -13.03
CA ASP A 104 -4.88 5.56 -11.74
C ASP A 104 -3.55 4.91 -11.35
N VAL A 105 -3.43 3.59 -11.54
CA VAL A 105 -2.17 2.85 -11.31
C VAL A 105 -1.08 3.37 -12.24
N ALA A 106 -1.37 3.53 -13.53
CA ALA A 106 -0.43 4.09 -14.49
C ALA A 106 0.03 5.49 -14.08
N ALA A 107 -0.89 6.39 -13.72
CA ALA A 107 -0.55 7.75 -13.30
C ALA A 107 0.35 7.79 -12.05
N ALA A 108 0.15 6.87 -11.10
CA ALA A 108 0.98 6.77 -9.91
C ALA A 108 2.40 6.26 -10.22
N ILE A 109 2.53 5.30 -11.14
CA ILE A 109 3.84 4.80 -11.61
C ILE A 109 4.57 5.89 -12.39
N GLU A 110 3.89 6.52 -13.36
CA GLU A 110 4.44 7.62 -14.17
C GLU A 110 4.89 8.80 -13.31
N TYR A 111 4.11 9.16 -12.28
CA TYR A 111 4.51 10.21 -11.34
C TYR A 111 5.81 9.85 -10.60
N ALA A 112 5.92 8.60 -10.12
CA ALA A 112 7.12 8.16 -9.41
C ALA A 112 8.35 8.14 -10.33
N GLU A 113 8.19 7.73 -11.59
CA GLU A 113 9.24 7.76 -12.60
C GLU A 113 9.65 9.20 -12.95
N PHE A 114 8.68 10.10 -13.18
CA PHE A 114 8.94 11.50 -13.51
C PHE A 114 9.62 12.26 -12.36
N ALA A 115 9.32 11.89 -11.12
CA ALA A 115 9.98 12.42 -9.93
C ALA A 115 11.34 11.76 -9.63
N ASP A 116 11.88 10.95 -10.56
CA ASP A 116 13.15 10.22 -10.44
C ASP A 116 13.24 9.39 -9.14
N LEU A 117 12.11 8.81 -8.70
CA LEU A 117 12.06 8.04 -7.46
C LEU A 117 12.69 6.64 -7.65
N PRO A 118 13.62 6.22 -6.78
CA PRO A 118 14.38 5.01 -6.99
C PRO A 118 13.60 3.75 -6.61
N SER A 119 13.98 2.63 -7.23
CA SER A 119 13.60 1.26 -6.84
C SER A 119 12.12 1.15 -6.45
N ILE A 120 11.22 1.35 -7.40
CA ILE A 120 9.79 1.48 -7.15
C ILE A 120 9.18 0.10 -6.86
N TRP A 121 8.54 -0.04 -5.71
CA TRP A 121 7.76 -1.20 -5.31
C TRP A 121 6.28 -0.85 -5.20
N LEU A 122 5.42 -1.73 -5.69
CA LEU A 122 4.00 -1.61 -5.44
C LEU A 122 3.65 -2.26 -4.10
N VAL A 123 2.88 -1.55 -3.29
CA VAL A 123 2.27 -2.11 -2.08
C VAL A 123 0.77 -2.04 -2.27
N GLY A 124 0.16 -3.18 -2.56
CA GLY A 124 -1.29 -3.30 -2.70
C GLY A 124 -1.91 -3.84 -1.42
N TRP A 125 -3.13 -3.43 -1.10
CA TRP A 125 -3.89 -3.99 0.01
C TRP A 125 -5.33 -4.27 -0.40
N SER A 126 -5.81 -5.51 -0.18
CA SER A 126 -7.15 -5.95 -0.53
C SER A 126 -7.44 -5.67 -2.02
N PHE A 127 -8.44 -4.85 -2.35
CA PHE A 127 -8.68 -4.34 -3.71
C PHE A 127 -7.40 -3.85 -4.43
N GLY A 128 -6.53 -3.12 -3.73
CA GLY A 128 -5.28 -2.63 -4.30
C GLY A 128 -4.28 -3.73 -4.70
N THR A 129 -4.37 -4.96 -4.14
CA THR A 129 -3.53 -6.07 -4.60
C THR A 129 -3.96 -6.56 -5.98
N ASP A 130 -5.26 -6.56 -6.26
CA ASP A 130 -5.75 -6.94 -7.58
C ASP A 130 -5.33 -5.91 -8.62
N LEU A 131 -5.36 -4.61 -8.27
CA LEU A 131 -4.82 -3.55 -9.13
C LEU A 131 -3.32 -3.71 -9.40
N ALA A 132 -2.52 -4.00 -8.36
CA ALA A 132 -1.09 -4.28 -8.52
C ALA A 132 -0.85 -5.47 -9.46
N LEU A 133 -1.61 -6.55 -9.30
CA LEU A 133 -1.47 -7.75 -10.11
C LEU A 133 -1.85 -7.51 -11.57
N ARG A 134 -2.99 -6.84 -11.82
CA ARG A 134 -3.54 -6.60 -13.16
C ARG A 134 -2.74 -5.57 -13.96
N TYR A 135 -2.25 -4.51 -13.31
CA TYR A 135 -1.73 -3.33 -14.02
C TYR A 135 -0.33 -2.90 -13.59
N GLY A 136 0.23 -3.54 -12.56
CA GLY A 136 1.45 -3.08 -11.91
C GLY A 136 2.75 -3.70 -12.41
N CYS A 137 2.71 -4.69 -13.31
CA CYS A 137 3.92 -5.36 -13.81
C CYS A 137 4.66 -4.53 -14.88
N ASP A 138 4.76 -3.22 -14.68
CA ASP A 138 5.43 -2.26 -15.54
C ASP A 138 6.97 -2.41 -15.46
N PRO A 139 7.76 -2.19 -16.54
CA PRO A 139 9.21 -2.26 -16.53
C PRO A 139 9.91 -1.53 -15.37
N GLY A 140 9.45 -0.33 -14.98
CA GLY A 140 10.02 0.50 -13.91
C GLY A 140 9.84 -0.07 -12.50
N ILE A 141 8.93 -1.03 -12.33
CA ILE A 141 8.63 -1.64 -11.02
C ILE A 141 9.63 -2.75 -10.68
N VAL A 142 10.20 -2.70 -9.49
CA VAL A 142 11.12 -3.73 -8.96
C VAL A 142 10.35 -4.97 -8.51
N GLY A 143 9.22 -4.80 -7.84
CA GLY A 143 8.42 -5.90 -7.31
C GLY A 143 7.12 -5.43 -6.64
N ALA A 144 6.38 -6.38 -6.09
CA ALA A 144 5.12 -6.10 -5.38
C ALA A 144 5.04 -6.78 -4.02
N LEU A 145 4.52 -6.05 -3.02
CA LEU A 145 4.03 -6.59 -1.76
C LEU A 145 2.50 -6.50 -1.74
N LEU A 146 1.84 -7.63 -1.49
CA LEU A 146 0.39 -7.77 -1.54
C LEU A 146 -0.14 -8.09 -0.14
N LEU A 147 -0.90 -7.17 0.44
CA LEU A 147 -1.47 -7.29 1.77
C LEU A 147 -2.91 -7.80 1.66
N SER A 148 -3.21 -8.94 2.27
CA SER A 148 -4.53 -9.58 2.22
C SER A 148 -5.11 -9.70 0.80
N PRO A 149 -4.40 -10.34 -0.16
CA PRO A 149 -4.83 -10.37 -1.55
C PRO A 149 -6.05 -11.27 -1.75
N PRO A 150 -7.24 -10.73 -2.07
CA PRO A 150 -8.44 -11.54 -2.17
C PRO A 150 -8.52 -12.27 -3.52
N LEU A 151 -7.71 -11.87 -4.51
CA LEU A 151 -7.71 -12.39 -5.89
C LEU A 151 -9.13 -12.46 -6.48
N ARG A 152 -9.87 -11.34 -6.33
CA ARG A 152 -11.28 -11.23 -6.75
C ARG A 152 -11.41 -10.90 -8.22
N SER A 153 -10.58 -9.97 -8.71
CA SER A 153 -10.60 -9.51 -10.09
C SER A 153 -9.32 -9.83 -10.86
N ALA A 154 -8.21 -10.07 -10.18
CA ALA A 154 -6.99 -10.55 -10.81
C ALA A 154 -7.20 -11.98 -11.33
N THR A 155 -6.88 -12.19 -12.61
CA THR A 155 -7.01 -13.47 -13.32
C THR A 155 -5.71 -14.26 -13.26
N GLU A 156 -5.77 -15.55 -13.59
CA GLU A 156 -4.55 -16.35 -13.70
C GLU A 156 -3.57 -15.81 -14.74
N GLU A 157 -4.05 -15.16 -15.81
CA GLU A 157 -3.15 -14.55 -16.80
C GLU A 157 -2.41 -13.35 -16.23
N ASP A 158 -3.05 -12.52 -15.41
CA ASP A 158 -2.40 -11.42 -14.70
C ASP A 158 -1.27 -11.95 -13.79
N LEU A 159 -1.52 -13.06 -13.10
CA LEU A 159 -0.49 -13.75 -12.31
C LEU A 159 0.64 -14.26 -13.22
N ARG A 160 0.33 -14.89 -14.36
CA ARG A 160 1.38 -15.35 -15.29
C ARG A 160 2.21 -14.22 -15.87
N VAL A 161 1.69 -13.01 -16.01
CA VAL A 161 2.49 -11.82 -16.39
C VAL A 161 3.61 -11.60 -15.36
N TRP A 162 3.29 -11.61 -14.07
CA TRP A 162 4.28 -11.55 -12.99
C TRP A 162 5.20 -12.77 -12.97
N GLY A 163 4.67 -13.97 -13.22
CA GLY A 163 5.47 -15.19 -13.31
C GLY A 163 6.54 -15.11 -14.41
N ARG A 164 6.19 -14.57 -15.59
CA ARG A 164 7.11 -14.39 -16.71
C ARG A 164 8.11 -13.26 -16.50
N SER A 165 7.75 -12.21 -15.75
CA SER A 165 8.65 -11.10 -15.49
C SER A 165 9.80 -11.47 -14.54
N GLY A 166 9.63 -12.52 -13.74
CA GLY A 166 10.61 -12.93 -12.72
C GLY A 166 10.74 -11.95 -11.55
N LYS A 167 9.92 -10.88 -11.52
CA LYS A 167 9.94 -9.87 -10.47
C LYS A 167 9.47 -10.48 -9.15
N PRO A 168 10.06 -10.10 -8.00
CA PRO A 168 9.61 -10.57 -6.69
C PRO A 168 8.17 -10.14 -6.41
N VAL A 169 7.36 -11.11 -5.95
CA VAL A 169 5.99 -10.89 -5.46
C VAL A 169 5.89 -11.54 -4.09
N VAL A 170 5.54 -10.75 -3.08
CA VAL A 170 5.36 -11.24 -1.71
C VAL A 170 3.92 -10.99 -1.28
N ALA A 171 3.18 -12.06 -0.98
CA ALA A 171 1.81 -11.99 -0.48
C ALA A 171 1.80 -12.23 1.04
N LEU A 172 1.45 -11.21 1.82
CA LEU A 172 1.14 -11.34 3.23
C LEU A 172 -0.34 -11.70 3.36
N VAL A 173 -0.62 -12.88 3.91
CA VAL A 173 -1.96 -13.45 3.99
C VAL A 173 -2.30 -13.67 5.47
N PRO A 174 -3.30 -12.95 6.03
CA PRO A 174 -3.70 -13.15 7.41
C PRO A 174 -4.26 -14.56 7.65
N GLU A 175 -3.98 -15.16 8.81
CA GLU A 175 -4.54 -16.47 9.19
C GLU A 175 -6.08 -16.46 9.18
N PHE A 176 -6.67 -15.39 9.72
CA PHE A 176 -8.11 -15.21 9.84
C PHE A 176 -8.67 -14.26 8.77
N ASP A 177 -8.12 -14.31 7.57
CA ASP A 177 -8.72 -13.63 6.42
C ASP A 177 -10.06 -14.29 6.04
N ASP A 178 -11.05 -13.44 5.74
CA ASP A 178 -12.40 -13.87 5.35
C ASP A 178 -12.51 -14.18 3.85
N TYR A 179 -11.52 -13.80 3.04
CA TYR A 179 -11.54 -13.94 1.58
C TYR A 179 -10.54 -14.94 1.04
N LEU A 180 -9.29 -14.91 1.51
CA LEU A 180 -8.25 -15.83 1.05
C LEU A 180 -7.30 -16.17 2.19
N ARG A 181 -7.22 -17.46 2.54
CA ARG A 181 -6.37 -17.95 3.64
C ARG A 181 -5.03 -18.52 3.14
N PRO A 182 -3.99 -18.63 4.00
CA PRO A 182 -2.64 -18.94 3.56
C PRO A 182 -2.48 -20.22 2.75
N ALA A 183 -3.21 -21.29 3.07
CA ALA A 183 -3.15 -22.55 2.32
C ALA A 183 -3.67 -22.38 0.89
N GLU A 184 -4.87 -21.82 0.74
CA GLU A 184 -5.47 -21.54 -0.56
C GLU A 184 -4.66 -20.52 -1.36
N ALA A 185 -4.11 -19.49 -0.70
CA ALA A 185 -3.24 -18.51 -1.34
C ALA A 185 -2.02 -19.16 -1.99
N ARG A 186 -1.37 -20.14 -1.33
CA ARG A 186 -0.23 -20.86 -1.93
C ARG A 186 -0.60 -21.58 -3.23
N GLU A 187 -1.80 -22.17 -3.29
CA GLU A 187 -2.30 -22.82 -4.51
C GLU A 187 -2.59 -21.80 -5.61
N ARG A 188 -3.28 -20.70 -5.25
CA ARG A 188 -3.69 -19.66 -6.21
C ARG A 188 -2.49 -18.88 -6.78
N PHE A 189 -1.46 -18.63 -5.97
CA PHE A 189 -0.25 -17.93 -6.39
C PHE A 189 0.76 -18.83 -7.13
N ALA A 190 0.48 -20.13 -7.32
CA ALA A 190 1.39 -21.05 -8.01
C ALA A 190 1.69 -20.66 -9.48
N ALA A 191 0.85 -19.82 -10.09
CA ALA A 191 1.08 -19.23 -11.41
C ALA A 191 2.25 -18.20 -11.44
N ILE A 192 2.74 -17.77 -10.27
CA ILE A 192 3.95 -16.97 -10.09
C ILE A 192 5.00 -17.85 -9.40
N PRO A 193 5.90 -18.52 -10.14
CA PRO A 193 6.82 -19.51 -9.55
C PRO A 193 7.73 -18.97 -8.44
N GLN A 194 8.05 -17.68 -8.51
CA GLN A 194 8.88 -16.96 -7.55
C GLN A 194 8.08 -16.24 -6.45
N ALA A 195 6.75 -16.35 -6.42
CA ALA A 195 5.95 -15.69 -5.38
C ALA A 195 6.18 -16.32 -4.01
N GLU A 196 6.30 -15.47 -2.99
CA GLU A 196 6.37 -15.88 -1.59
C GLU A 196 5.05 -15.59 -0.90
N VAL A 197 4.36 -16.63 -0.43
CA VAL A 197 3.12 -16.50 0.36
C VAL A 197 3.44 -16.67 1.84
N ILE A 198 3.32 -15.59 2.60
CA ILE A 198 3.60 -15.51 4.03
C ILE A 198 2.27 -15.48 4.77
N GLY A 199 1.95 -16.58 5.46
CA GLY A 199 0.85 -16.61 6.42
C GLY A 199 1.23 -15.82 7.67
N VAL A 200 0.33 -14.97 8.17
CA VAL A 200 0.54 -14.21 9.41
C VAL A 200 -0.45 -14.66 10.48
N ASP A 201 0.08 -15.37 11.48
CA ASP A 201 -0.69 -15.93 12.60
C ASP A 201 -1.40 -14.83 13.40
N GLY A 202 -2.64 -15.09 13.80
CA GLY A 202 -3.45 -14.15 14.58
C GLY A 202 -4.01 -12.95 13.81
N ALA A 203 -3.44 -12.62 12.64
CA ALA A 203 -3.82 -11.45 11.87
C ALA A 203 -5.18 -11.63 11.18
N LYS A 204 -5.84 -10.49 10.92
CA LYS A 204 -7.09 -10.39 10.18
C LYS A 204 -6.91 -9.53 8.93
N HIS A 205 -7.90 -9.57 8.02
CA HIS A 205 -7.90 -8.87 6.73
C HIS A 205 -7.42 -7.41 6.81
N LEU A 206 -7.78 -6.71 7.88
CA LEU A 206 -7.49 -5.30 8.05
C LEU A 206 -6.15 -4.98 8.74
N TRP A 207 -5.35 -5.95 9.20
CA TRP A 207 -4.07 -5.69 9.88
C TRP A 207 -4.16 -4.75 11.10
N VAL A 208 -5.30 -4.75 11.80
CA VAL A 208 -5.46 -3.96 13.03
C VAL A 208 -4.75 -4.70 14.16
N GLY A 209 -3.71 -4.07 14.72
CA GLY A 209 -2.80 -4.69 15.69
C GLY A 209 -1.49 -5.18 15.08
N ASP A 210 -1.51 -5.51 13.78
CA ASP A 210 -0.40 -6.17 13.08
C ASP A 210 0.36 -5.25 12.10
N ALA A 211 0.05 -3.95 12.09
CA ALA A 211 0.69 -3.00 11.17
C ALA A 211 2.22 -2.99 11.30
N GLU A 212 2.76 -3.21 12.50
CA GLU A 212 4.21 -3.30 12.72
C GLU A 212 4.84 -4.49 11.97
N THR A 213 4.18 -5.66 12.00
CA THR A 213 4.59 -6.85 11.25
C THR A 213 4.62 -6.57 9.75
N VAL A 214 3.59 -5.87 9.25
CA VAL A 214 3.52 -5.47 7.83
C VAL A 214 4.64 -4.51 7.46
N LEU A 215 4.90 -3.48 8.28
CA LEU A 215 5.96 -2.51 7.99
C LEU A 215 7.35 -3.16 8.05
N ASP A 216 7.60 -4.06 8.99
CA ASP A 216 8.84 -4.83 9.06
C ASP A 216 9.04 -5.69 7.81
N GLU A 217 8.00 -6.37 7.34
CA GLU A 217 8.10 -7.19 6.14
C GLU A 217 8.34 -6.34 4.89
N ILE A 218 7.67 -5.18 4.77
CA ILE A 218 7.96 -4.22 3.70
C ILE A 218 9.44 -3.82 3.72
N VAL A 219 9.97 -3.42 4.88
CA VAL A 219 11.36 -2.97 5.00
C VAL A 219 12.35 -4.11 4.76
N ARG A 220 12.05 -5.32 5.21
CA ARG A 220 12.87 -6.51 4.93
C ARG A 220 13.10 -6.73 3.44
N ARG A 221 12.10 -6.43 2.60
CA ARG A 221 12.16 -6.62 1.14
C ARG A 221 12.74 -5.41 0.42
N VAL A 222 12.36 -4.21 0.85
CA VAL A 222 12.59 -2.98 0.10
C VAL A 222 13.84 -2.23 0.56
N ALA A 223 14.19 -2.32 1.84
CA ALA A 223 15.37 -1.69 2.44
C ALA A 223 15.98 -2.61 3.53
N PRO A 224 16.55 -3.77 3.15
CA PRO A 224 16.97 -4.81 4.09
C PRO A 224 18.02 -4.33 5.12
N ASP A 225 18.84 -3.34 4.78
CA ASP A 225 19.83 -2.76 5.70
C ASP A 225 19.20 -1.98 6.87
N SER A 226 17.91 -1.66 6.78
CA SER A 226 17.12 -1.00 7.83
C SER A 226 16.20 -1.95 8.59
N TYR A 227 16.26 -3.25 8.30
CA TYR A 227 15.50 -4.30 8.99
C TYR A 227 16.30 -4.90 10.17
N PRO A 228 15.67 -5.21 11.32
CA PRO A 228 14.29 -4.89 11.68
C PRO A 228 14.10 -3.41 12.03
N LEU A 229 12.87 -2.90 11.92
CA LEU A 229 12.58 -1.52 12.27
C LEU A 229 12.77 -1.29 13.79
N PRO A 230 13.39 -0.17 14.19
CA PRO A 230 13.50 0.18 15.59
C PRO A 230 12.12 0.47 16.19
N ARG A 231 11.95 0.16 17.48
CA ARG A 231 10.72 0.45 18.24
C ARG A 231 10.77 1.75 19.03
N GLU A 232 11.92 2.41 19.04
CA GLU A 232 12.15 3.68 19.72
C GLU A 232 12.83 4.67 18.78
N TRP A 233 12.63 5.96 19.04
CA TRP A 233 13.21 7.06 18.26
C TRP A 233 13.96 8.04 19.17
N ALA A 234 15.14 8.48 18.74
CA ALA A 234 15.97 9.42 19.51
C ALA A 234 15.67 10.89 19.20
N GLY A 235 15.16 11.20 18.01
CA GLY A 235 14.94 12.56 17.54
C GLY A 235 13.56 13.12 17.91
N GLU A 236 13.25 14.27 17.30
CA GLU A 236 11.92 14.86 17.40
C GLU A 236 10.87 13.91 16.82
N MET A 237 9.73 13.82 17.49
CA MET A 237 8.61 12.97 17.12
C MET A 237 7.31 13.73 17.37
N GLY A 238 6.54 13.95 16.31
CA GLY A 238 5.19 14.47 16.39
C GLY A 238 4.18 13.37 16.73
N SER A 239 2.94 13.78 16.98
CA SER A 239 1.80 12.87 17.14
C SER A 239 0.68 13.31 16.21
N GLY A 240 0.22 12.39 15.36
CA GLY A 240 -0.93 12.61 14.50
C GLY A 240 -2.26 12.49 15.26
N ASP A 241 -3.23 13.30 14.86
CA ASP A 241 -4.61 13.12 15.30
C ASP A 241 -5.26 11.98 14.48
N ALA A 242 -5.41 10.82 15.10
CA ALA A 242 -6.07 9.67 14.46
C ALA A 242 -7.59 9.79 14.42
N SER A 243 -8.19 10.72 15.19
CA SER A 243 -9.66 10.86 15.29
C SER A 243 -10.26 11.34 13.97
N ALA A 244 -9.56 12.19 13.22
CA ALA A 244 -9.94 12.64 11.88
C ALA A 244 -10.12 11.49 10.86
N TYR A 245 -9.62 10.29 11.18
CA TYR A 245 -9.69 9.10 10.33
C TYR A 245 -10.58 7.99 10.92
N ALA A 246 -11.01 8.12 12.17
CA ALA A 246 -11.78 7.10 12.88
C ALA A 246 -13.17 6.94 12.26
N ASP A 247 -13.89 8.04 12.04
CA ASP A 247 -15.28 8.02 11.56
C ASP A 247 -15.43 7.38 10.16
N ARG A 248 -14.38 7.41 9.35
CA ARG A 248 -14.38 6.84 7.99
C ARG A 248 -13.90 5.40 7.91
N THR A 249 -13.06 4.97 8.86
CA THR A 249 -12.64 3.57 8.96
C THR A 249 -13.78 2.72 9.54
N VAL A 250 -14.61 3.30 10.43
CA VAL A 250 -15.66 2.54 11.12
C VAL A 250 -16.98 2.44 10.32
N ALA A 251 -17.27 3.40 9.43
CA ALA A 251 -18.47 3.37 8.59
C ALA A 251 -18.56 2.13 7.67
N ALA A 252 -17.41 1.52 7.33
CA ALA A 252 -17.33 0.23 6.64
C ALA A 252 -17.93 -0.95 7.44
N PHE A 253 -18.22 -0.77 8.73
CA PHE A 253 -18.74 -1.83 9.61
C PHE A 253 -20.25 -1.78 9.85
N GLN A 254 -21.00 -0.85 9.25
CA GLN A 254 -22.46 -0.75 9.51
C GLN A 254 -23.37 -1.39 8.46
N ASN A 255 -22.93 -1.61 7.23
CA ASN A 255 -23.76 -2.28 6.21
C ASN A 255 -23.20 -3.66 5.87
N ARG A 256 -23.35 -4.58 6.83
CA ARG A 256 -23.45 -6.01 6.53
C ARG A 256 -24.93 -6.35 6.46
N ASP A 257 -25.60 -5.92 5.41
CA ASP A 257 -26.90 -6.43 4.96
C ASP A 257 -27.25 -5.70 3.66
N GLU A 258 -26.93 -6.31 2.51
CA GLU A 258 -27.82 -6.41 1.35
C GLU A 258 -27.17 -7.30 0.27
N PRO A 259 -27.97 -8.02 -0.54
CA PRO A 259 -27.68 -9.35 -1.06
C PRO A 259 -26.61 -9.46 -2.15
#